data_AF-A0A9P1X3E1-F1
#
_entry.id   AF-A0A9P1X3E1-F1
#
_cell.length_a   1.000
_cell.length_b   1.000
_cell.length_c   1.000
_cell.angle_alpha   90.00
_cell.angle_beta   90.00
_cell.angle_gamma   90.00
#
_symmetry.space_group_name_H-M   'P 1'
#
loop_
_entity.id
_entity.type
_entity.pdbx_description
1 polymer ?
#
loop_
_entity_poly.entity_id
_entity_poly.type
_entity_poly.pdbx_seq_one_letter_code
_entity_poly.pdbx_strand_id
1 'polypeptide(L)' 'NRIIKLTNGNFRLLQRLFTQIDRIMEINNLEKISSDVVQAARESLIIGFTE' A
#
# COMPACT_ATOMS: atom_id res chain seq x y z
N ASN A 1 14.01 0.59 5.36
CA ASN A 1 14.16 2.02 5.74
C ASN A 1 13.25 3.04 5.05
N ARG A 2 12.51 2.74 3.95
CA ARG A 2 11.61 3.74 3.31
C ARG A 2 10.11 3.65 3.71
N ILE A 3 9.63 2.48 4.10
CA ILE A 3 8.20 2.26 4.41
C ILE A 3 7.77 2.99 5.70
N ILE A 4 8.64 3.01 6.72
CA ILE A 4 8.33 3.58 8.06
C ILE A 4 8.21 5.12 8.01
N LYS A 5 8.91 5.80 7.11
CA LYS A 5 8.81 7.27 6.95
C LYS A 5 7.55 7.70 6.20
N LEU A 6 6.92 6.81 5.42
CA LEU A 6 5.81 7.17 4.55
C LEU A 6 4.51 7.47 5.30
N THR A 7 4.37 6.97 6.53
CA THR A 7 3.10 7.02 7.27
C THR A 7 3.08 8.05 8.39
N ASN A 8 4.20 8.74 8.67
CA ASN A 8 4.30 9.76 9.71
C ASN A 8 3.79 9.29 11.11
N GLY A 9 3.91 7.98 11.41
CA GLY A 9 3.37 7.37 12.64
C GLY A 9 1.90 6.93 12.57
N ASN A 10 1.22 7.17 11.44
CA ASN A 10 -0.17 6.77 11.22
C ASN A 10 -0.23 5.29 10.80
N PHE A 11 -0.08 4.41 11.78
CA PHE A 11 -0.10 2.95 11.61
C PHE A 11 -1.34 2.47 10.82
N ARG A 12 -2.47 3.19 10.90
CA ARG A 12 -3.68 2.89 10.12
C ARG A 12 -3.45 3.00 8.61
N LEU A 13 -2.74 4.03 8.15
CA LEU A 13 -2.37 4.16 6.74
C LEU A 13 -1.42 3.06 6.30
N LEU A 14 -0.51 2.64 7.17
CA LEU A 14 0.40 1.54 6.90
C LEU A 14 -0.35 0.21 6.75
N GLN A 15 -1.28 -0.07 7.67
CA GLN A 15 -2.14 -1.26 7.61
C GLN A 15 -2.97 -1.27 6.33
N ARG A 16 -3.59 -0.14 5.97
CA ARG A 16 -4.35 -0.03 4.72
C ARG A 16 -3.47 -0.26 3.49
N LEU A 17 -2.25 0.26 3.47
CA LEU A 17 -1.30 0.03 2.38
C LEU A 17 -0.97 -1.45 2.24
N PHE A 18 -0.67 -2.15 3.35
CA PHE A 18 -0.41 -3.59 3.31
C PHE A 18 -1.64 -4.38 2.83
N THR A 19 -2.86 -4.02 3.27
CA THR A 19 -4.09 -4.64 2.75
C THR A 19 -4.25 -4.45 1.24
N GLN A 20 -3.88 -3.28 0.69
CA GLN A 20 -3.92 -3.08 -0.76
C GLN A 20 -2.84 -3.91 -1.48
N ILE A 21 -1.65 -4.04 -0.90
CA ILE A 21 -0.57 -4.89 -1.44
C ILE A 21 -1.04 -6.35 -1.51
N ASP A 22 -1.57 -6.90 -0.42
CA ASP A 22 -2.09 -8.27 -0.36
C ASP A 22 -3.18 -8.50 -1.43
N ARG A 23 -4.14 -7.57 -1.53
CA ARG A 23 -5.22 -7.67 -2.52
C ARG A 23 -4.70 -7.66 -3.96
N ILE A 24 -3.73 -6.80 -4.27
CA ILE A 24 -3.12 -6.74 -5.60
C ILE A 24 -2.34 -8.02 -5.89
N MET A 25 -1.63 -8.57 -4.90
CA MET A 25 -0.91 -9.82 -5.05
C MET A 25 -1.86 -10.99 -5.30
N GLU A 26 -2.96 -11.08 -4.55
CA GLU A 26 -3.97 -12.14 -4.71
C GLU A 26 -4.65 -12.08 -6.08
N ILE A 27 -5.11 -10.89 -6.50
CA ILE A 27 -5.77 -10.70 -7.80
C ILE A 27 -4.82 -11.06 -8.97
N ASN A 28 -3.54 -10.72 -8.84
CA ASN A 28 -2.57 -10.91 -9.91
C ASN A 28 -1.76 -12.22 -9.75
N ASN A 29 -2.09 -13.08 -8.78
CA ASN A 29 -1.35 -14.30 -8.45
C ASN A 29 0.17 -14.08 -8.31
N LEU A 30 0.56 -12.98 -7.67
CA LEU A 30 1.97 -12.62 -7.49
C LEU A 30 2.48 -13.23 -6.18
N GLU A 31 3.63 -13.91 -6.25
CA GLU A 31 4.26 -14.51 -5.06
C GLU A 31 5.28 -13.58 -4.38
N LYS A 32 5.63 -12.45 -5.02
CA LYS A 32 6.62 -11.48 -4.51
C LYS A 32 6.12 -10.05 -4.64
N ILE A 33 6.33 -9.29 -3.56
CA ILE A 33 6.12 -7.84 -3.54
C ILE A 33 7.21 -7.18 -4.40
N SER A 34 6.83 -6.63 -5.55
CA SER A 34 7.70 -5.79 -6.39
C SER A 34 7.46 -4.30 -6.14
N SER A 35 8.34 -3.45 -6.66
CA SER A 35 8.15 -1.99 -6.65
C SER A 35 6.83 -1.57 -7.29
N ASP A 36 6.44 -2.26 -8.37
CA ASP A 36 5.19 -2.00 -9.10
C ASP A 36 3.96 -2.34 -8.26
N VAL A 37 3.99 -3.44 -7.51
CA VAL A 37 2.90 -3.79 -6.57
C VAL A 37 2.75 -2.73 -5.49
N VAL A 38 3.88 -2.26 -4.92
CA VAL A 38 3.86 -1.19 -3.92
C VAL A 38 3.33 0.12 -4.51
N GLN A 39 3.71 0.44 -5.74
CA GLN A 39 3.23 1.64 -6.43
C GLN A 39 1.73 1.56 -6.72
N ALA A 40 1.24 0.45 -7.28
CA ALA A 40 -0.18 0.22 -7.54
C ALA A 40 -1.02 0.23 -6.25
N ALA A 41 -0.50 -0.32 -5.15
CA ALA A 41 -1.14 -0.28 -3.85
C ALA A 41 -1.25 1.14 -3.29
N ARG A 42 -0.26 2.00 -3.56
CA ARG A 42 -0.28 3.42 -3.18
C ARG A 42 -1.28 4.22 -4.00
N GLU A 43 -1.38 3.96 -5.30
CA GLU A 43 -2.36 4.60 -6.19
C GLU A 43 -3.79 4.18 -5.85
N SER A 44 -3.97 2.92 -5.45
CA SER A 44 -5.26 2.40 -4.97
C SER A 44 -5.62 2.90 -3.56
N LEU A 45 -4.66 3.42 -2.81
CA LEU A 45 -4.89 3.95 -1.47
C LEU A 45 -5.55 5.32 -1.58
N ILE A 46 -6.89 5.35 -1.59
CA ILE A 46 -7.67 6.57 -1.41
C ILE A 46 -7.41 7.08 0.01
N ILE A 47 -6.44 7.97 0.14
CA ILE A 47 -6.29 8.87 1.27
C ILE A 47 -7.43 9.86 1.09
N GLY A 48 -8.46 9.82 1.93
CA GLY A 48 -9.54 10.79 1.87
C GLY A 48 -8.98 12.18 2.14
N PHE A 49 -8.52 12.86 1.10
CA PHE A 49 -8.55 14.31 1.08
C PHE A 49 -10.00 14.63 0.75
N THR A 50 -10.75 14.97 1.80
CA THR A 50 -11.97 15.75 1.63
C THR A 50 -11.50 17.05 0.97
N GLU A 51 -11.71 17.18 -0.34
CA GLU A 51 -11.88 18.50 -0.95
C GLU A 51 -13.24 19.07 -0.54
#